data_AF-A0A1Q9D938-F1
#
_entry.id   AF-A0A1Q9D938-F1
#
_cell.length_a   1.000
_cell.length_b   1.000
_cell.length_c   1.000
_cell.angle_alpha   90.00
_cell.angle_beta   90.00
_cell.angle_gamma   90.00
#
_symmetry.space_group_name_H-M   'P 1'
#
loop_
_entity.id
_entity.type
_entity.pdbx_description
1 polymer ?
#
loop_
_entity_poly.entity_id
_entity_poly.type
_entity_poly.pdbx_seq_one_letter_code
_entity_poly.pdbx_strand_id
1 'polypeptide(L)'
;MGELANKLAKGELYENGVGTAEAEATHEVRDIAFPIPSTDYISMRQAFAAKFGELEDKHIPANEFIEKKLGELESGEFRAEPLTEIISRDEVDPDTLLPHWDAKGTLSLKKGGSKTAMPSGPEQLRLRLTVLQNTLIMIQVKHPGRRELEDVNFALFEKYKEHVLGDYCYGLRSSEDSGSLVPPWSLVLSYEHAIRKHAYKVMATAGYSFGAALVHAYKEPSVKERNFTTPLALHAKRPQPWNANTEQPPTKKGRKGAKGNGKGKDGKGAKKLKEGSDRTPDGKPICFRYNAKGCKNGAKCHFAHVCMLCFGKHPASQ
;
A
#
# COMPACT_ATOMS: atom_id res chain seq x y z
N MET A 1 80.63 26.63 14.55
CA MET A 1 79.63 26.34 15.61
C MET A 1 78.66 27.51 15.69
N GLY A 2 77.93 27.77 14.61
CA GLY A 2 77.19 29.01 14.39
C GLY A 2 76.00 28.84 13.45
N GLU A 3 75.25 27.74 13.58
CA GLU A 3 74.13 27.45 12.66
C GLU A 3 72.89 26.82 13.30
N LEU A 4 72.88 26.60 14.62
CA LEU A 4 71.71 26.00 15.31
C LEU A 4 71.04 26.91 16.33
N ALA A 5 71.61 28.09 16.61
CA ALA A 5 71.03 29.04 17.56
C ALA A 5 70.18 30.15 16.91
N ASN A 6 70.12 30.23 15.57
CA ASN A 6 69.48 31.35 14.85
C ASN A 6 68.23 30.95 14.03
N LYS A 7 67.64 29.77 14.30
CA LYS A 7 66.39 29.30 13.67
C LYS A 7 65.20 29.20 14.63
N LEU A 8 65.36 29.60 15.90
CA LEU A 8 64.27 29.65 16.89
C LEU A 8 63.76 31.08 17.17
N ALA A 9 64.34 32.09 16.52
CA ALA A 9 64.01 33.51 16.74
C ALA A 9 63.28 34.19 15.56
N LYS A 10 62.91 33.43 14.51
CA LYS A 10 62.06 33.93 13.42
C LYS A 10 60.87 33.00 13.27
N GLY A 11 59.72 33.46 13.75
CA GLY A 11 58.43 32.80 13.57
C GLY A 11 58.07 32.71 12.09
N GLU A 12 58.52 31.64 11.46
CA GLU A 12 58.21 31.25 10.08
C GLU A 12 58.12 29.72 10.01
N LEU A 13 57.14 29.16 10.72
CA LEU A 13 56.57 27.83 10.42
C LEU A 13 55.06 27.91 10.69
N TYR A 14 54.41 28.79 9.95
CA TYR A 14 52.98 28.75 9.69
C TYR A 14 52.82 28.45 8.20
N GLU A 15 51.73 27.77 7.85
CA GLU A 15 51.32 27.42 6.49
C GLU A 15 52.07 26.24 5.88
N ASN A 16 51.53 25.03 6.09
CA ASN A 16 51.34 23.99 5.05
C ASN A 16 50.92 22.65 5.69
N GLY A 17 49.79 22.63 6.41
CA GLY A 17 49.29 21.37 6.96
C GLY A 17 47.92 21.38 7.65
N VAL A 18 47.34 22.56 7.91
CA VAL A 18 46.04 22.66 8.60
C VAL A 18 44.90 23.06 7.66
N GLY A 19 45.20 23.46 6.42
CA GLY A 19 44.21 23.99 5.47
C GLY A 19 43.38 22.96 4.68
N THR A 20 43.70 21.66 4.74
CA THR A 20 42.96 20.64 3.96
C THR A 20 42.03 19.78 4.82
N ALA A 21 42.31 19.59 6.11
CA ALA A 21 41.43 18.81 7.00
C ALA A 21 40.17 19.60 7.43
N GLU A 22 40.28 20.91 7.64
CA GLU A 22 39.12 21.76 7.96
C GLU A 22 38.28 22.10 6.72
N ALA A 23 38.89 22.09 5.52
CA ALA A 23 38.17 22.26 4.26
C ALA A 23 37.45 20.99 3.79
N GLU A 24 37.95 19.80 4.12
CA GLU A 24 37.24 18.53 3.85
C GLU A 24 36.12 18.27 4.87
N ALA A 25 36.26 18.72 6.13
CA ALA A 25 35.21 18.60 7.14
C ALA A 25 33.96 19.48 6.89
N THR A 26 34.06 20.47 6.00
CA THR A 26 32.92 21.34 5.63
C THR A 26 32.15 20.85 4.39
N HIS A 27 32.56 19.74 3.78
CA HIS A 27 31.94 19.21 2.57
C HIS A 27 31.05 17.95 2.77
N GLU A 28 30.97 17.39 3.97
CA GLU A 28 30.17 16.18 4.27
C GLU A 28 28.89 16.42 5.09
N VAL A 29 28.44 17.67 5.24
CA VAL A 29 27.12 17.98 5.84
C VAL A 29 26.23 18.66 4.81
N ARG A 30 25.93 17.96 3.71
CA ARG A 30 24.97 18.43 2.71
C ARG A 30 23.61 17.75 2.71
N ASP A 31 23.36 16.77 3.59
CA ASP A 31 22.08 16.07 3.66
C ASP A 31 21.51 16.02 5.08
N ILE A 32 21.50 17.16 5.79
CA ILE A 32 20.63 17.35 6.93
C ILE A 32 19.71 18.50 6.56
N ALA A 33 18.49 18.18 6.11
CA ALA A 33 17.41 19.16 6.08
C ALA A 33 17.35 19.78 7.49
N PHE A 34 17.68 21.06 7.60
CA PHE A 34 17.61 21.77 8.87
C PHE A 34 16.15 21.65 9.36
N PRO A 35 15.92 21.21 10.60
CA PRO A 35 14.59 21.28 11.19
C PRO A 35 14.09 22.70 11.00
N ILE A 36 12.92 22.87 10.38
CA ILE A 36 12.36 24.19 10.18
C ILE A 36 12.30 24.82 11.57
N PRO A 37 12.87 26.03 11.78
CA PRO A 37 12.73 26.70 13.06
C PRO A 37 11.24 26.75 13.40
N SER A 38 10.83 26.29 14.59
CA SER A 38 9.41 26.19 14.98
C SER A 38 8.59 27.46 14.67
N THR A 39 9.26 28.62 14.64
CA THR A 39 8.75 29.92 14.19
C THR A 39 8.20 29.92 12.76
N ASP A 40 8.85 29.23 11.82
CA ASP A 40 8.44 29.17 10.42
C ASP A 40 7.17 28.33 10.23
N TYR A 41 7.03 27.22 10.94
CA TYR A 41 5.79 26.41 10.95
C TYR A 41 4.59 27.23 11.44
N ILE A 42 4.77 27.98 12.54
CA ILE A 42 3.74 28.89 13.06
C ILE A 42 3.42 29.99 12.02
N SER A 43 4.43 30.56 11.38
CA SER A 43 4.24 31.59 10.35
C SER A 43 3.44 31.07 9.15
N MET A 44 3.68 29.84 8.70
CA MET A 44 2.95 29.21 7.59
C MET A 44 1.48 29.01 7.95
N ARG A 45 1.21 28.54 9.17
CA ARG A 45 -0.15 28.38 9.67
C ARG A 45 -0.89 29.72 9.78
N GLN A 46 -0.24 30.75 10.31
CA GLN A 46 -0.83 32.09 10.40
C GLN A 46 -1.11 32.66 9.01
N ALA A 47 -0.18 32.51 8.06
CA ALA A 47 -0.37 32.98 6.69
C ALA A 47 -1.50 32.24 5.97
N PHE A 48 -1.65 30.93 6.21
CA PHE A 48 -2.78 30.15 5.73
C PHE A 48 -4.09 30.63 6.36
N ALA A 49 -4.14 30.78 7.68
CA ALA A 49 -5.33 31.20 8.41
C ALA A 49 -5.81 32.60 8.00
N ALA A 50 -4.87 33.52 7.74
CA ALA A 50 -5.19 34.86 7.26
C ALA A 50 -5.85 34.87 5.88
N LYS A 51 -5.56 33.89 5.01
CA LYS A 51 -6.12 33.81 3.65
C LYS A 51 -7.37 32.94 3.55
N PHE A 52 -7.41 31.83 4.29
CA PHE A 52 -8.41 30.78 4.11
C PHE A 52 -9.23 30.46 5.38
N GLY A 53 -8.89 31.07 6.52
CA GLY A 53 -9.52 30.80 7.81
C GLY A 53 -8.80 29.71 8.62
N GLU A 54 -9.20 29.59 9.88
CA GLU A 54 -8.62 28.61 10.80
C GLU A 54 -9.03 27.18 10.44
N LEU A 55 -8.10 26.24 10.64
CA LEU A 55 -8.33 24.81 10.44
C LEU A 55 -8.45 24.11 11.78
N GLU A 56 -9.32 23.10 11.84
CA GLU A 56 -9.33 22.15 12.95
C GLU A 56 -8.02 21.34 13.00
N ASP A 57 -7.62 20.92 14.20
CA ASP A 57 -6.33 20.24 14.46
C ASP A 57 -6.14 18.96 13.63
N LYS A 58 -7.22 18.21 13.37
CA LYS A 58 -7.21 17.01 12.50
C LYS A 58 -6.88 17.31 11.04
N HIS A 59 -7.09 18.53 10.59
CA HIS A 59 -6.80 18.99 9.22
C HIS A 59 -5.47 19.75 9.11
N ILE A 60 -4.88 20.13 10.25
CA ILE A 60 -3.59 20.80 10.29
C ILE A 60 -2.50 19.75 10.12
N PRO A 61 -1.62 19.86 9.11
CA PRO A 61 -0.52 18.92 8.94
C PRO A 61 0.50 19.02 10.09
N ALA A 62 1.09 17.88 10.44
CA ALA A 62 2.18 17.84 11.40
C ALA A 62 3.41 18.63 10.92
N ASN A 63 4.18 19.19 11.86
CA ASN A 63 5.41 19.92 11.51
C ASN A 63 6.39 19.04 10.73
N GLU A 64 6.64 17.80 11.20
CA GLU A 64 7.52 16.83 10.53
C GLU A 64 7.14 16.55 9.07
N PHE A 65 5.82 16.55 8.79
CA PHE A 65 5.33 16.32 7.43
C PHE A 65 5.54 17.54 6.52
N ILE A 66 5.35 18.75 7.06
CA ILE A 66 5.68 19.98 6.31
C ILE A 66 7.20 20.04 6.05
N GLU A 67 8.03 19.76 7.05
CA GLU A 67 9.50 19.73 6.91
C GLU A 67 9.95 18.81 5.79
N LYS A 68 9.41 17.59 5.78
CA LYS A 68 9.68 16.63 4.71
C LYS A 68 9.30 17.20 3.33
N LYS A 69 8.12 17.80 3.20
CA LYS A 69 7.66 18.37 1.93
C LYS A 69 8.42 19.63 1.51
N LEU A 70 8.91 20.43 2.46
CA LEU A 70 9.80 21.55 2.19
C LEU A 70 11.14 21.05 1.64
N GLY A 71 11.72 20.00 2.23
CA GLY A 71 12.96 19.39 1.73
C GLY A 71 12.83 18.80 0.33
N GLU A 72 11.68 18.20 -0.01
CA GLU A 72 11.37 17.76 -1.38
C GLU A 72 11.26 18.95 -2.34
N LEU A 73 10.66 20.06 -1.89
CA LEU A 73 10.60 21.28 -2.67
C LEU A 73 11.99 21.87 -2.90
N GLU A 74 12.86 21.93 -1.89
CA GLU A 74 14.23 22.47 -1.98
C GLU A 74 15.14 21.63 -2.86
N SER A 75 15.11 20.31 -2.70
CA SER A 75 15.88 19.37 -3.54
C SER A 75 15.37 19.29 -4.97
N GLY A 76 14.10 19.66 -5.20
CA GLY A 76 13.41 19.48 -6.49
C GLY A 76 13.05 18.02 -6.77
N GLU A 77 13.29 17.10 -5.83
CA GLU A 77 12.98 15.68 -5.96
C GLU A 77 11.70 15.33 -5.20
N PHE A 78 10.56 15.41 -5.89
CA PHE A 78 9.28 15.02 -5.32
C PHE A 78 9.07 13.51 -5.37
N ARG A 79 8.64 12.93 -4.25
CA ARG A 79 8.30 11.51 -4.15
C ARG A 79 6.90 11.34 -3.55
N ALA A 80 6.17 10.37 -4.07
CA ALA A 80 4.89 9.98 -3.49
C ALA A 80 5.13 9.25 -2.16
N GLU A 81 4.73 9.89 -1.08
CA GLU A 81 4.70 9.30 0.26
C GLU A 81 3.58 8.27 0.39
N PRO A 82 3.76 7.21 1.19
CA PRO A 82 2.65 6.37 1.58
C PRO A 82 1.63 7.19 2.39
N LEU A 83 0.36 6.82 2.32
CA LEU A 83 -0.72 7.50 3.06
C LEU A 83 -0.49 7.49 4.58
N THR A 84 0.29 6.52 5.10
CA THR A 84 0.67 6.42 6.51
C THR A 84 1.60 7.56 6.96
N GLU A 85 2.34 8.18 6.05
CA GLU A 85 3.26 9.29 6.35
C GLU A 85 2.58 10.66 6.23
N ILE A 86 1.34 10.71 5.74
CA ILE A 86 0.55 11.93 5.69
C ILE A 86 -0.17 12.08 7.03
N ILE A 87 0.48 12.80 7.94
CA ILE A 87 0.08 12.91 9.34
C ILE A 87 -0.44 14.31 9.68
N SER A 88 -1.52 14.35 10.47
CA SER A 88 -2.04 15.60 11.05
C SER A 88 -1.36 15.91 12.38
N ARG A 89 -1.55 17.13 12.89
CA ARG A 89 -1.02 17.56 14.19
C ARG A 89 -1.60 16.75 15.34
N ASP A 90 -2.86 16.35 15.24
CA ASP A 90 -3.59 15.55 16.25
C ASP A 90 -3.03 14.12 16.38
N GLU A 91 -2.37 13.62 15.33
CA GLU A 91 -1.84 12.26 15.27
C GLU A 91 -0.35 12.17 15.64
N VAL A 92 0.27 13.31 15.94
CA VAL A 92 1.65 13.35 16.44
C VAL A 92 1.61 13.06 17.92
N ASP A 93 2.19 11.91 18.30
CA ASP A 93 2.47 11.64 19.70
C ASP A 93 3.71 12.45 20.13
N PRO A 94 3.57 13.44 21.04
CA PRO A 94 4.69 14.27 21.48
C PRO A 94 5.76 13.46 22.22
N ASP A 95 5.42 12.28 22.77
CA ASP A 95 6.31 11.48 23.62
C ASP A 95 7.08 10.39 22.83
N THR A 96 6.85 10.27 21.51
CA THR A 96 7.56 9.31 20.67
C THR A 96 8.99 9.78 20.37
N LEU A 97 9.94 9.32 21.19
CA LEU A 97 11.39 9.49 20.97
C LEU A 97 12.01 8.18 20.48
N LEU A 98 12.70 8.24 19.34
CA LEU A 98 13.46 7.12 18.78
C LEU A 98 14.95 7.24 19.09
N PRO A 99 15.60 6.14 19.48
CA PRO A 99 17.05 6.09 19.61
C PRO A 99 17.72 6.24 18.23
N HIS A 100 18.57 7.24 18.08
CA HIS A 100 19.42 7.52 16.92
C HIS A 100 20.88 7.40 17.32
N TRP A 101 21.57 6.43 16.74
CA TRP A 101 23.02 6.27 16.88
C TRP A 101 23.73 7.14 15.85
N ASP A 102 24.63 8.01 16.30
CA ASP A 102 25.52 8.72 15.39
C ASP A 102 26.67 7.81 14.89
N ALA A 103 27.37 8.24 13.84
CA ALA A 103 28.53 7.51 13.30
C ALA A 103 29.71 7.39 14.30
N LYS A 104 29.66 8.12 15.42
CA LYS A 104 30.66 8.11 16.50
C LYS A 104 30.25 7.17 17.64
N GLY A 105 29.11 6.49 17.54
CA GLY A 105 28.60 5.57 18.55
C GLY A 105 27.84 6.24 19.70
N THR A 106 27.54 7.54 19.62
CA THR A 106 26.73 8.26 20.60
C THR A 106 25.26 7.96 20.36
N LEU A 107 24.55 7.54 21.42
CA LEU A 107 23.11 7.41 21.40
C LEU A 107 22.46 8.78 21.66
N SER A 108 21.74 9.28 20.67
CA SER A 108 20.90 10.48 20.78
C SER A 108 19.43 10.10 20.65
N LEU A 109 18.53 10.73 21.41
CA LEU A 109 17.09 10.55 21.18
C LEU A 109 16.66 11.59 20.12
N LYS A 110 16.14 11.13 18.98
CA LYS A 110 15.48 11.98 17.99
C LYS A 110 13.99 11.72 18.03
N LYS A 111 13.19 12.76 17.78
CA LYS A 111 11.74 12.59 17.63
C LYS A 111 11.46 11.61 16.49
N GLY A 112 10.71 10.56 16.78
CA GLY A 112 10.39 9.55 15.78
C GLY A 112 9.44 10.09 14.74
N GLY A 113 9.70 9.80 13.46
CA GLY A 113 8.74 10.16 12.40
C GLY A 113 7.40 9.50 12.68
N SER A 114 6.39 10.31 12.98
CA SER A 114 5.07 9.80 13.31
C SER A 114 4.46 9.13 12.07
N LYS A 115 4.00 7.88 12.21
CA LYS A 115 3.29 7.16 11.15
C LYS A 115 1.90 6.80 11.64
N THR A 116 0.92 6.95 10.76
CA THR A 116 -0.47 6.59 11.04
C THR A 116 -0.84 5.26 10.41
N ALA A 117 -1.94 4.66 10.88
CA ALA A 117 -2.51 3.48 10.25
C ALA A 117 -2.97 3.78 8.81
N MET A 118 -2.91 2.76 7.95
CA MET A 118 -3.48 2.86 6.60
C MET A 118 -4.97 3.20 6.68
N PRO A 119 -5.49 4.07 5.80
CA PRO A 119 -6.90 4.37 5.76
C PRO A 119 -7.72 3.09 5.60
N SER A 120 -8.69 2.88 6.47
CA SER A 120 -9.58 1.72 6.46
C SER A 120 -10.88 1.99 5.69
N GLY A 121 -11.15 3.25 5.36
CA GLY A 121 -12.36 3.64 4.65
C GLY A 121 -12.26 5.01 3.97
N PRO A 122 -13.32 5.39 3.23
CA PRO A 122 -13.32 6.58 2.37
C PRO A 122 -13.13 7.88 3.16
N GLU A 123 -13.74 8.04 4.33
CA GLU A 123 -13.59 9.24 5.16
C GLU A 123 -12.16 9.43 5.66
N GLN A 124 -11.49 8.34 6.05
CA GLN A 124 -10.08 8.41 6.45
C GLN A 124 -9.18 8.77 5.27
N LEU A 125 -9.49 8.29 4.05
CA LEU A 125 -8.76 8.70 2.86
C LEU A 125 -8.99 10.18 2.53
N ARG A 126 -10.24 10.66 2.64
CA ARG A 126 -10.56 12.10 2.47
C ARG A 126 -9.76 12.95 3.44
N LEU A 127 -9.69 12.56 4.72
CA LEU A 127 -8.91 13.25 5.73
C LEU A 127 -7.43 13.34 5.32
N ARG A 128 -6.81 12.21 4.95
CA ARG A 128 -5.40 12.18 4.51
C ARG A 128 -5.16 13.09 3.31
N LEU A 129 -6.03 13.04 2.30
CA LEU A 129 -5.90 13.89 1.12
C LEU A 129 -6.12 15.37 1.45
N THR A 130 -6.99 15.69 2.41
CA THR A 130 -7.17 17.06 2.94
C THR A 130 -5.92 17.54 3.68
N VAL A 131 -5.27 16.69 4.49
CA VAL A 131 -4.02 17.04 5.16
C VAL A 131 -2.92 17.32 4.14
N LEU A 132 -2.75 16.46 3.12
CA LEU A 132 -1.80 16.68 2.02
C LEU A 132 -2.09 17.99 1.28
N GLN A 133 -3.35 18.24 0.94
CA GLN A 133 -3.81 19.48 0.32
C GLN A 133 -3.40 20.71 1.14
N ASN A 134 -3.70 20.70 2.44
CA ASN A 134 -3.38 21.81 3.33
C ASN A 134 -1.87 22.01 3.45
N THR A 135 -1.07 20.93 3.49
CA THR A 135 0.40 21.02 3.45
C THR A 135 0.87 21.75 2.20
N LEU A 136 0.43 21.35 1.01
CA LEU A 136 0.89 21.96 -0.24
C LEU A 136 0.46 23.43 -0.34
N ILE A 137 -0.75 23.77 0.10
CA ILE A 137 -1.22 25.16 0.10
C ILE A 137 -0.45 26.02 1.12
N MET A 138 -0.16 25.50 2.32
CA MET A 138 0.67 26.20 3.31
C MET A 138 2.06 26.53 2.74
N ILE A 139 2.68 25.57 2.06
CA ILE A 139 3.99 25.75 1.41
C ILE A 139 3.89 26.75 0.26
N GLN A 140 2.86 26.64 -0.60
CA GLN A 140 2.61 27.58 -1.70
C GLN A 140 2.42 29.02 -1.21
N VAL A 141 1.69 29.23 -0.11
CA VAL A 141 1.47 30.57 0.47
C VAL A 141 2.78 31.18 0.97
N LYS A 142 3.67 30.38 1.56
CA LYS A 142 5.00 30.82 2.01
C LYS A 142 5.97 31.04 0.86
N HIS A 143 5.87 30.23 -0.20
CA HIS A 143 6.75 30.27 -1.37
C HIS A 143 5.96 30.50 -2.68
N PRO A 144 5.33 31.67 -2.88
CA PRO A 144 4.45 31.93 -4.01
C PRO A 144 5.14 31.92 -5.38
N GLY A 145 6.48 32.02 -5.42
CA GLY A 145 7.28 32.00 -6.65
C GLY A 145 7.65 30.59 -7.16
N ARG A 146 7.21 29.51 -6.50
CA ARG A 146 7.55 28.13 -6.89
C ARG A 146 6.52 27.59 -7.89
N ARG A 147 6.93 27.50 -9.16
CA ARG A 147 6.10 27.04 -10.28
C ARG A 147 5.52 25.64 -10.04
N GLU A 148 6.26 24.79 -9.32
CA GLU A 148 5.86 23.41 -9.03
C GLU A 148 4.54 23.32 -8.25
N LEU A 149 4.20 24.36 -7.46
CA LEU A 149 3.00 24.39 -6.62
C LEU A 149 2.02 25.51 -7.00
N GLU A 150 2.25 26.21 -8.12
CA GLU A 150 1.50 27.43 -8.47
C GLU A 150 -0.01 27.20 -8.67
N ASP A 151 -0.39 26.01 -9.11
CA ASP A 151 -1.76 25.63 -9.46
C ASP A 151 -2.46 24.78 -8.40
N VAL A 152 -1.82 24.58 -7.24
CA VAL A 152 -2.43 23.88 -6.11
C VAL A 152 -3.55 24.74 -5.55
N ASN A 153 -4.75 24.16 -5.44
CA ASN A 153 -5.93 24.83 -4.89
C ASN A 153 -6.93 23.81 -4.32
N PHE A 154 -7.97 24.31 -3.65
CA PHE A 154 -8.95 23.43 -3.02
C PHE A 154 -9.79 22.62 -4.01
N ALA A 155 -10.20 23.24 -5.12
CA ALA A 155 -11.03 22.60 -6.14
C ALA A 155 -10.30 21.45 -6.86
N LEU A 156 -8.98 21.54 -7.02
CA LEU A 156 -8.15 20.47 -7.57
C LEU A 156 -8.26 19.20 -6.73
N PHE A 157 -8.06 19.31 -5.42
CA PHE A 157 -8.12 18.16 -4.52
C PHE A 157 -9.54 17.63 -4.36
N GLU A 158 -10.56 18.48 -4.45
CA GLU A 158 -11.95 18.02 -4.42
C GLU A 158 -12.28 17.15 -5.64
N LYS A 159 -11.91 17.60 -6.84
CA LYS A 159 -12.03 16.80 -8.08
C LYS A 159 -11.22 15.50 -8.01
N TYR A 160 -10.04 15.54 -7.40
CA TYR A 160 -9.21 14.35 -7.20
C TYR A 160 -9.87 13.34 -6.25
N LYS A 161 -10.38 13.80 -5.10
CA LYS A 161 -11.13 12.97 -4.14
C LYS A 161 -12.38 12.37 -4.79
N GLU A 162 -13.13 13.17 -5.55
CA GLU A 162 -14.31 12.71 -6.30
C GLU A 162 -13.95 11.65 -7.34
N HIS A 163 -12.84 11.81 -8.07
CA HIS A 163 -12.39 10.80 -9.03
C HIS A 163 -12.06 9.44 -8.38
N VAL A 164 -11.32 9.45 -7.26
CA VAL A 164 -10.88 8.22 -6.58
C VAL A 164 -12.02 7.55 -5.81
N LEU A 165 -12.89 8.33 -5.17
CA LEU A 165 -13.97 7.81 -4.33
C LEU A 165 -15.32 7.68 -5.04
N GLY A 166 -15.48 8.30 -6.21
CA GLY A 166 -16.71 8.27 -7.01
C GLY A 166 -16.79 7.07 -7.94
N ASP A 167 -17.74 7.15 -8.87
CA ASP A 167 -18.22 6.04 -9.71
C ASP A 167 -17.15 5.45 -10.65
N TYR A 168 -16.08 6.19 -10.91
CA TYR A 168 -15.00 5.74 -11.79
C TYR A 168 -14.05 4.74 -11.15
N CYS A 169 -13.98 4.73 -9.81
CA CYS A 169 -13.00 4.00 -9.02
C CYS A 169 -13.71 3.27 -7.88
N TYR A 170 -13.72 3.80 -6.65
CA TYR A 170 -14.33 3.11 -5.50
C TYR A 170 -15.84 2.88 -5.67
N GLY A 171 -16.57 3.84 -6.24
CA GLY A 171 -18.00 3.76 -6.52
C GLY A 171 -18.35 2.86 -7.70
N LEU A 172 -17.36 2.33 -8.44
CA LEU A 172 -17.59 1.46 -9.57
C LEU A 172 -18.29 0.18 -9.10
N ARG A 173 -19.55 0.03 -9.47
CA ARG A 173 -20.36 -1.16 -9.16
C ARG A 173 -20.89 -1.71 -10.46
N SER A 174 -20.53 -2.96 -10.78
CA SER A 174 -21.24 -3.70 -11.82
C SER A 174 -22.46 -4.38 -11.22
N SER A 175 -23.61 -4.16 -11.83
CA SER A 175 -24.85 -4.91 -11.59
C SER A 175 -24.97 -5.97 -12.68
N GLU A 176 -24.23 -7.07 -12.57
CA GLU A 176 -24.48 -8.25 -13.38
C GLU A 176 -25.13 -9.35 -12.55
N ASP A 177 -25.93 -10.19 -13.20
CA ASP A 177 -26.55 -11.40 -12.65
C ASP A 177 -25.53 -12.41 -12.07
N SER A 178 -24.23 -12.24 -12.39
CA SER A 178 -23.10 -13.05 -11.92
C SER A 178 -22.45 -12.58 -10.61
N GLY A 179 -23.00 -11.56 -9.97
CA GLY A 179 -22.51 -11.02 -8.70
C GLY A 179 -21.91 -9.62 -8.84
N SER A 180 -22.06 -8.83 -7.79
CA SER A 180 -21.61 -7.43 -7.79
C SER A 180 -20.07 -7.35 -7.83
N LEU A 181 -19.51 -6.80 -8.90
CA LEU A 181 -18.09 -6.43 -8.94
C LEU A 181 -17.90 -5.17 -8.12
N VAL A 182 -17.31 -5.32 -6.94
CA VAL A 182 -16.95 -4.22 -6.03
C VAL A 182 -15.43 -4.15 -5.92
N PRO A 183 -14.80 -2.99 -6.21
CA PRO A 183 -13.36 -2.80 -6.05
C PRO A 183 -12.91 -3.02 -4.61
N PRO A 184 -11.90 -3.89 -4.37
CA PRO A 184 -11.30 -4.02 -3.05
C PRO A 184 -10.71 -2.69 -2.59
N TRP A 185 -10.90 -2.33 -1.32
CA TRP A 185 -10.37 -1.08 -0.76
C TRP A 185 -8.85 -0.94 -0.91
N SER A 186 -8.10 -2.03 -0.71
CA SER A 186 -6.65 -2.05 -0.91
C SER A 186 -6.23 -1.70 -2.34
N LEU A 187 -7.04 -2.08 -3.33
CA LEU A 187 -6.80 -1.74 -4.74
C LEU A 187 -6.98 -0.23 -4.95
N VAL A 188 -8.03 0.37 -4.38
CA VAL A 188 -8.27 1.82 -4.45
C VAL A 188 -7.10 2.60 -3.84
N LEU A 189 -6.61 2.19 -2.67
CA LEU A 189 -5.45 2.83 -2.03
C LEU A 189 -4.17 2.69 -2.86
N SER A 190 -3.95 1.51 -3.47
CA SER A 190 -2.78 1.30 -4.32
C SER A 190 -2.84 2.14 -5.61
N TYR A 191 -4.06 2.34 -6.15
CA TYR A 191 -4.29 3.16 -7.33
C TYR A 191 -4.09 4.65 -7.02
N GLU A 192 -4.63 5.15 -5.90
CA GLU A 192 -4.39 6.50 -5.39
C GLU A 192 -2.89 6.82 -5.32
N HIS A 193 -2.12 5.92 -4.70
CA HIS A 193 -0.68 6.11 -4.58
C HIS A 193 0.03 6.07 -5.95
N ALA A 194 -0.43 5.22 -6.87
CA ALA A 194 0.09 5.15 -8.22
C ALA A 194 -0.18 6.44 -9.02
N ILE A 195 -1.34 7.08 -8.83
CA ILE A 195 -1.65 8.39 -9.43
C ILE A 195 -0.65 9.44 -8.94
N ARG A 196 -0.47 9.59 -7.62
CA ARG A 196 0.50 10.57 -7.07
C ARG A 196 1.92 10.30 -7.56
N LYS A 197 2.33 9.03 -7.61
CA LYS A 197 3.65 8.66 -8.15
C LYS A 197 3.81 9.05 -9.61
N HIS A 198 2.78 8.87 -10.43
CA HIS A 198 2.81 9.28 -11.83
C HIS A 198 2.80 10.81 -11.97
N ALA A 199 2.03 11.53 -11.14
CA ALA A 199 2.03 12.99 -11.11
C ALA A 199 3.44 13.54 -10.86
N TYR A 200 4.12 13.06 -9.81
CA TYR A 200 5.51 13.49 -9.54
C TYR A 200 6.50 13.11 -10.65
N LYS A 201 6.31 11.95 -11.29
CA LYS A 201 7.11 11.59 -12.47
C LYS A 201 6.91 12.59 -13.62
N VAL A 202 5.68 13.01 -13.89
CA VAL A 202 5.35 13.98 -14.94
C VAL A 202 5.89 15.36 -14.58
N MET A 203 5.85 15.77 -13.31
CA MET A 203 6.51 17.00 -12.86
C MET A 203 8.01 16.97 -13.16
N ALA A 204 8.70 15.89 -12.79
CA ALA A 204 10.14 15.77 -12.98
C ALA A 204 10.56 15.65 -14.45
N THR A 205 9.76 15.00 -15.30
CA THR A 205 10.14 14.71 -16.70
C THR A 205 9.60 15.72 -17.72
N ALA A 206 8.39 16.23 -17.51
CA ALA A 206 7.72 17.17 -18.43
C ALA A 206 7.66 18.61 -17.87
N GLY A 207 8.07 18.84 -16.62
CA GLY A 207 8.13 20.17 -16.02
C GLY A 207 6.77 20.75 -15.66
N TYR A 208 5.72 19.92 -15.56
CA TYR A 208 4.38 20.36 -15.16
C TYR A 208 4.37 20.80 -13.70
N SER A 209 3.49 21.75 -13.38
CA SER A 209 3.06 22.05 -12.02
C SER A 209 2.28 20.87 -11.42
N PHE A 210 2.21 20.78 -10.10
CA PHE A 210 1.62 19.63 -9.40
C PHE A 210 0.14 19.41 -9.78
N GLY A 211 -0.67 20.46 -9.88
CA GLY A 211 -2.07 20.34 -10.23
C GLY A 211 -2.29 19.83 -11.65
N ALA A 212 -1.59 20.37 -12.63
CA ALA A 212 -1.59 19.92 -14.01
C ALA A 212 -1.10 18.47 -14.12
N ALA A 213 -0.03 18.13 -13.40
CA ALA A 213 0.50 16.78 -13.35
C ALA A 213 -0.47 15.78 -12.70
N LEU A 214 -1.18 16.18 -11.64
CA LEU A 214 -2.18 15.35 -10.98
C LEU A 214 -3.38 15.09 -11.92
N VAL A 215 -3.87 16.14 -12.58
CA VAL A 215 -4.95 16.04 -13.58
C VAL A 215 -4.55 15.14 -14.75
N HIS A 216 -3.32 15.28 -15.23
CA HIS A 216 -2.76 14.39 -16.24
C HIS A 216 -2.73 12.94 -15.75
N ALA A 217 -2.23 12.71 -14.54
CA ALA A 217 -2.02 11.36 -14.01
C ALA A 217 -3.29 10.53 -13.84
N TYR A 218 -4.39 11.09 -13.33
CA TYR A 218 -5.62 10.30 -13.13
C TYR A 218 -6.51 10.22 -14.38
N LYS A 219 -6.28 11.09 -15.39
CA LYS A 219 -6.94 11.00 -16.70
C LYS A 219 -6.22 10.07 -17.66
N GLU A 220 -4.94 9.82 -17.42
CA GLU A 220 -4.10 8.96 -18.25
C GLU A 220 -4.64 7.50 -18.25
N PRO A 221 -5.13 6.99 -19.40
CA PRO A 221 -5.73 5.66 -19.46
C PRO A 221 -4.75 4.56 -19.05
N SER A 222 -3.48 4.69 -19.44
CA SER A 222 -2.44 3.71 -19.13
C SER A 222 -2.20 3.55 -17.62
N VAL A 223 -2.32 4.63 -16.84
CA VAL A 223 -2.20 4.60 -15.38
C VAL A 223 -3.38 3.85 -14.77
N LYS A 224 -4.61 4.11 -15.24
CA LYS A 224 -5.82 3.42 -14.77
C LYS A 224 -5.83 1.94 -15.16
N GLU A 225 -5.50 1.63 -16.41
CA GLU A 225 -5.50 0.27 -16.92
C GLU A 225 -4.52 -0.64 -16.16
N ARG A 226 -3.29 -0.16 -15.98
CA ARG A 226 -2.23 -0.94 -15.34
C ARG A 226 -2.44 -1.11 -13.84
N ASN A 227 -2.90 -0.06 -13.15
CA ASN A 227 -2.93 -0.03 -11.69
C ASN A 227 -4.32 -0.26 -11.08
N PHE A 228 -5.39 -0.20 -11.87
CA PHE A 228 -6.77 -0.38 -11.39
C PHE A 228 -7.56 -1.39 -12.21
N THR A 229 -7.81 -1.13 -13.49
CA THR A 229 -8.72 -1.95 -14.32
C THR A 229 -8.24 -3.38 -14.47
N THR A 230 -6.96 -3.59 -14.82
CA THR A 230 -6.40 -4.94 -15.00
C THR A 230 -6.36 -5.73 -13.69
N PRO A 231 -5.83 -5.17 -12.58
CA PRO A 231 -5.92 -5.85 -11.27
C PRO A 231 -7.36 -6.15 -10.85
N LEU A 232 -8.31 -5.24 -11.07
CA LEU A 232 -9.72 -5.43 -10.74
C LEU A 232 -10.32 -6.61 -11.52
N ALA A 233 -10.09 -6.67 -12.83
CA ALA A 233 -10.56 -7.76 -13.68
C ALA A 233 -9.96 -9.13 -13.26
N LEU A 234 -8.69 -9.14 -12.85
CA LEU A 234 -8.05 -10.35 -12.31
C LEU A 234 -8.64 -10.75 -10.95
N HIS A 235 -9.02 -9.79 -10.11
CA HIS A 235 -9.72 -10.04 -8.86
C HIS A 235 -11.11 -10.63 -9.08
N ALA A 236 -11.87 -10.11 -10.05
CA ALA A 236 -13.20 -10.60 -10.41
C ALA A 236 -13.19 -12.07 -10.85
N LYS A 237 -12.11 -12.50 -11.52
CA LYS A 237 -11.95 -13.87 -12.04
C LYS A 237 -11.44 -14.88 -11.01
N ARG A 238 -11.08 -14.45 -9.79
CA ARG A 238 -10.67 -15.39 -8.75
C ARG A 238 -11.89 -16.20 -8.30
N PRO A 239 -11.84 -17.54 -8.35
CA PRO A 239 -12.91 -18.34 -7.77
C PRO A 239 -13.03 -17.96 -6.30
N GLN A 240 -14.21 -17.51 -5.90
CA GLN A 240 -14.52 -17.27 -4.49
C GLN A 240 -14.20 -18.58 -3.73
N PRO A 241 -13.46 -18.53 -2.61
CA PRO A 241 -13.36 -19.69 -1.75
C PRO A 241 -14.79 -20.12 -1.42
N TRP A 242 -15.10 -21.38 -1.68
CA TRP A 242 -16.42 -21.95 -1.44
C TRP A 242 -16.84 -21.68 0.01
N ASN A 243 -17.67 -20.66 0.23
CA ASN A 243 -18.38 -20.47 1.48
C ASN A 243 -19.56 -21.44 1.44
N ALA A 244 -19.47 -22.51 2.23
CA ALA A 244 -20.51 -23.54 2.32
C ALA A 244 -21.84 -23.05 2.92
N ASN A 245 -22.08 -21.74 3.00
CA ASN A 245 -23.18 -21.16 3.77
C ASN A 245 -23.95 -20.03 3.05
N THR A 246 -23.95 -19.98 1.72
CA THR A 246 -24.81 -19.04 0.99
C THR A 246 -25.54 -19.77 -0.13
N GLU A 247 -26.84 -19.94 0.10
CA GLU A 247 -27.92 -20.19 -0.86
C GLU A 247 -27.82 -21.44 -1.75
N GLN A 248 -28.60 -22.45 -1.35
CA GLN A 248 -28.99 -23.53 -2.25
C GLN A 248 -29.71 -22.95 -3.49
N PRO A 249 -29.38 -23.38 -4.71
CA PRO A 249 -30.20 -23.08 -5.88
C PRO A 249 -31.58 -23.76 -5.72
N PRO A 250 -32.67 -23.21 -6.29
CA PRO A 250 -34.01 -23.76 -6.13
C PRO A 250 -34.06 -25.14 -6.79
N THR A 251 -34.04 -26.19 -5.97
CA THR A 251 -34.15 -27.57 -6.44
C THR A 251 -35.55 -27.79 -7.01
N LYS A 252 -35.63 -28.01 -8.32
CA LYS A 252 -36.84 -28.52 -8.96
C LYS A 252 -37.20 -29.87 -8.33
N LYS A 253 -38.45 -29.92 -7.85
CA LYS A 253 -39.18 -31.06 -7.27
C LYS A 253 -38.76 -32.43 -7.82
N GLY A 254 -38.30 -33.29 -6.93
CA GLY A 254 -38.22 -34.74 -7.11
C GLY A 254 -38.51 -35.42 -5.76
N ARG A 255 -39.71 -35.98 -5.64
CA ARG A 255 -40.34 -36.46 -4.40
C ARG A 255 -39.79 -37.84 -3.99
N LYS A 256 -39.78 -38.06 -2.66
CA LYS A 256 -39.83 -39.34 -1.89
C LYS A 256 -38.50 -39.93 -1.41
N GLY A 257 -38.40 -40.06 -0.09
CA GLY A 257 -37.51 -41.01 0.59
C GLY A 257 -37.10 -40.54 1.98
N ALA A 258 -37.86 -40.92 2.98
CA ALA A 258 -37.67 -40.52 4.37
C ALA A 258 -36.49 -41.22 5.08
N LYS A 259 -36.01 -40.56 6.14
CA LYS A 259 -35.52 -41.12 7.42
C LYS A 259 -34.06 -41.62 7.47
N GLY A 260 -33.23 -40.92 8.25
CA GLY A 260 -31.91 -41.41 8.68
C GLY A 260 -31.16 -40.40 9.56
N ASN A 261 -31.26 -40.59 10.87
CA ASN A 261 -30.59 -39.86 11.95
C ASN A 261 -29.09 -40.25 12.03
N GLY A 262 -28.16 -39.32 12.33
CA GLY A 262 -26.88 -39.67 12.96
C GLY A 262 -25.58 -38.98 12.51
N LYS A 263 -25.08 -38.10 13.41
CA LYS A 263 -23.70 -37.93 13.90
C LYS A 263 -22.50 -38.04 12.93
N GLY A 264 -21.74 -36.94 12.85
CA GLY A 264 -20.44 -36.88 12.18
C GLY A 264 -19.30 -37.61 12.89
N LYS A 265 -18.18 -37.73 12.16
CA LYS A 265 -16.81 -37.68 12.69
C LYS A 265 -15.78 -37.56 11.56
N ASP A 266 -14.74 -36.83 11.88
CA ASP A 266 -13.62 -36.38 11.07
C ASP A 266 -12.77 -37.49 10.42
N GLY A 267 -12.15 -37.10 9.30
CA GLY A 267 -10.72 -37.30 9.06
C GLY A 267 -10.27 -38.68 8.55
N LYS A 268 -9.82 -38.73 7.30
CA LYS A 268 -8.42 -39.02 6.92
C LYS A 268 -8.31 -39.18 5.41
N GLY A 269 -7.35 -38.45 4.84
CA GLY A 269 -7.08 -38.37 3.41
C GLY A 269 -6.87 -39.74 2.76
N ALA A 270 -7.59 -39.95 1.66
CA ALA A 270 -7.20 -40.87 0.61
C ALA A 270 -6.72 -40.02 -0.58
N LYS A 271 -5.48 -40.25 -1.01
CA LYS A 271 -4.90 -39.65 -2.22
C LYS A 271 -5.90 -39.71 -3.37
N LYS A 272 -6.18 -38.57 -4.01
CA LYS A 272 -7.02 -38.43 -5.21
C LYS A 272 -6.55 -39.47 -6.25
N LEU A 273 -7.33 -40.52 -6.48
CA LEU A 273 -7.19 -41.36 -7.66
C LEU A 273 -7.71 -40.58 -8.87
N LYS A 274 -7.14 -40.82 -10.05
CA LYS A 274 -7.60 -40.25 -11.34
C LYS A 274 -9.10 -40.51 -11.52
N GLU A 275 -9.77 -39.52 -12.12
CA GLU A 275 -11.22 -39.45 -12.34
C GLU A 275 -11.74 -40.76 -12.97
N GLY A 276 -12.38 -41.58 -12.15
CA GLY A 276 -12.98 -42.85 -12.53
C GLY A 276 -14.39 -42.93 -11.95
N SER A 277 -15.20 -43.84 -12.49
CA SER A 277 -16.61 -43.96 -12.11
C SER A 277 -16.79 -44.41 -10.67
N ASP A 278 -17.75 -43.83 -9.97
CA ASP A 278 -18.13 -44.19 -8.60
C ASP A 278 -19.18 -45.31 -8.54
N ARG A 279 -19.80 -45.65 -9.68
CA ARG A 279 -20.85 -46.65 -9.83
C ARG A 279 -20.64 -47.54 -11.06
N THR A 280 -21.06 -48.78 -10.93
CA THR A 280 -21.19 -49.70 -12.08
C THR A 280 -22.32 -49.25 -13.01
N PRO A 281 -22.37 -49.72 -14.28
CA PRO A 281 -23.51 -49.49 -15.17
C PRO A 281 -24.86 -49.92 -14.56
N ASP A 282 -24.84 -50.94 -13.69
CA ASP A 282 -26.01 -51.43 -12.97
C ASP A 282 -26.36 -50.60 -11.71
N GLY A 283 -25.69 -49.46 -11.50
CA GLY A 283 -25.95 -48.54 -10.39
C GLY A 283 -25.38 -48.96 -9.03
N LYS A 284 -24.71 -50.12 -8.93
CA LYS A 284 -24.06 -50.55 -7.67
C LYS A 284 -22.79 -49.70 -7.41
N PRO A 285 -22.60 -49.21 -6.18
CA PRO A 285 -21.44 -48.39 -5.83
C PRO A 285 -20.15 -49.22 -5.83
N ILE A 286 -19.06 -48.64 -6.36
CA ILE A 286 -17.77 -49.31 -6.53
C ILE A 286 -16.93 -49.20 -5.25
N CYS A 287 -16.19 -50.26 -4.94
CA CYS A 287 -15.30 -50.28 -3.78
C CYS A 287 -14.00 -49.52 -4.07
N PHE A 288 -13.88 -48.28 -3.57
CA PHE A 288 -12.64 -47.50 -3.70
C PHE A 288 -11.45 -48.14 -2.99
N ARG A 289 -11.68 -48.87 -1.89
CA ARG A 289 -10.61 -49.59 -1.17
C ARG A 289 -10.03 -50.74 -2.00
N TYR A 290 -10.88 -51.47 -2.72
CA TYR A 290 -10.44 -52.47 -3.69
C TYR A 290 -9.54 -51.81 -4.74
N ASN A 291 -9.96 -50.67 -5.30
CA ASN A 291 -9.23 -49.94 -6.34
C ASN A 291 -7.94 -49.23 -5.90
N ALA A 292 -7.74 -49.00 -4.60
CA ALA A 292 -6.57 -48.27 -4.11
C ALA A 292 -5.49 -49.16 -3.47
N LYS A 293 -5.87 -50.09 -2.58
CA LYS A 293 -4.93 -50.88 -1.77
C LYS A 293 -5.43 -52.31 -1.44
N GLY A 294 -6.47 -52.79 -2.13
CA GLY A 294 -7.14 -54.06 -1.82
C GLY A 294 -8.18 -53.95 -0.71
N CYS A 295 -9.31 -54.66 -0.87
CA CYS A 295 -10.42 -54.62 0.09
C CYS A 295 -10.32 -55.74 1.13
N LYS A 296 -10.24 -55.37 2.41
CA LYS A 296 -10.17 -56.33 3.54
C LYS A 296 -11.45 -57.17 3.73
N ASN A 297 -12.59 -56.72 3.21
CA ASN A 297 -13.87 -57.42 3.37
C ASN A 297 -14.10 -58.51 2.31
N GLY A 298 -13.21 -58.64 1.32
CA GLY A 298 -13.27 -59.70 0.30
C GLY A 298 -14.65 -59.85 -0.35
N ALA A 299 -15.12 -61.09 -0.51
CA ALA A 299 -16.43 -61.40 -1.09
C ALA A 299 -17.64 -60.91 -0.27
N LYS A 300 -17.43 -60.45 0.98
CA LYS A 300 -18.49 -59.91 1.84
C LYS A 300 -18.62 -58.39 1.73
N CYS A 301 -17.93 -57.76 0.79
CA CYS A 301 -18.04 -56.32 0.58
C CYS A 301 -19.38 -55.95 -0.03
N HIS A 302 -20.06 -54.95 0.54
CA HIS A 302 -21.30 -54.38 -0.02
C HIS A 302 -21.09 -53.60 -1.33
N PHE A 303 -19.84 -53.32 -1.67
CA PHE A 303 -19.45 -52.52 -2.83
C PHE A 303 -18.86 -53.41 -3.93
N ALA A 304 -19.07 -53.05 -5.19
CA ALA A 304 -18.58 -53.83 -6.33
C ALA A 304 -17.05 -53.82 -6.39
N HIS A 305 -16.44 -55.00 -6.50
CA HIS A 305 -15.00 -55.19 -6.70
C HIS A 305 -14.67 -55.23 -8.19
N VAL A 306 -14.71 -54.06 -8.82
CA VAL A 306 -14.38 -53.85 -10.23
C VAL A 306 -13.49 -52.62 -10.39
N CYS A 307 -12.73 -52.56 -11.48
CA CYS A 307 -11.90 -51.41 -11.81
C CYS A 307 -12.78 -50.17 -12.02
N MET A 308 -12.46 -49.05 -11.36
CA MET A 308 -13.22 -47.80 -11.53
C MET A 308 -13.00 -47.11 -12.89
N LEU A 309 -12.03 -47.57 -13.68
CA LEU A 309 -11.71 -47.01 -15.01
C LEU A 309 -12.33 -47.82 -16.17
N CYS A 310 -12.39 -49.15 -16.04
CA CYS A 310 -12.82 -50.04 -17.13
C CYS A 310 -13.82 -51.13 -16.71
N PHE A 311 -14.25 -51.16 -15.45
CA PHE A 311 -15.15 -52.16 -14.86
C PHE A 311 -14.67 -53.63 -14.93
N GLY A 312 -13.39 -53.86 -15.26
CA GLY A 312 -12.76 -55.19 -15.26
C GLY A 312 -12.54 -55.77 -13.85
N LYS A 313 -12.22 -57.07 -13.78
CA LYS A 313 -11.95 -57.82 -12.53
C LYS A 313 -10.52 -57.59 -12.00
N HIS A 314 -10.06 -56.34 -11.97
CA HIS A 314 -8.78 -55.92 -11.41
C HIS A 314 -8.94 -54.58 -10.69
N PRO A 315 -8.08 -54.23 -9.72
CA PRO A 315 -8.07 -52.91 -9.11
C PRO A 315 -7.50 -51.86 -10.09
N ALA A 316 -7.92 -50.59 -9.96
CA ALA A 316 -7.35 -49.48 -10.73
C ALA A 316 -5.91 -49.10 -10.32
N SER A 317 -5.43 -49.60 -9.17
CA SER A 317 -4.04 -49.44 -8.74
C SER A 317 -3.07 -50.48 -9.33
N GLN A 318 -3.56 -51.39 -10.17
CA GLN A 318 -2.73 -52.29 -10.99
C GLN A 318 -2.35 -51.64 -12.32
#